data_AF-A0A452XR09-F1
#
_entry.id   AF-A0A452XR09-F1
#
_cell.length_a   1.000
_cell.length_b   1.000
_cell.length_c   1.000
_cell.angle_alpha   90.00
_cell.angle_beta   90.00
_cell.angle_gamma   90.00
#
_symmetry.space_group_name_H-M   'P 1'
#
loop_
_entity.id
_entity.type
_entity.pdbx_description
1 polymer ?
#
loop_
_entity_poly.entity_id
_entity_poly.type
_entity_poly.pdbx_seq_one_letter_code
_entity_poly.pdbx_strand_id
1 'polypeptide(L)'
;SLHTMYKLFLSAVEYLPFSSGDVSKACFEEIIERVLSRSREIKPHQYNEDFSDVAEQHHLQALQKAMIIQWLCFTPPSSIPDFEMITGKLLIRALIHSNTLFREFSLISMRRVPELPVGPHKLLAILAEPLKQKENLFSLEDQEVSDNLEEFEDWHEYYSLDATYRGWLRCEMENSSVPPEMLSAEEKDQAVAAATQTLELAFLLLEREERPWLNAVETSPFESSELVFLELHATAILCLPSGECMTPDATSCTALTSALYSTISEEDVLHRQLKVEVKVSSKDPCCIEVALRCLATEGDGFGLHEANDG
;
A
#
# COMPACT_ATOMS: atom_id res chain seq x y z
N SER A 1 8.69 -14.86 17.14
CA SER A 1 9.62 -13.85 17.68
C SER A 1 10.74 -13.58 16.69
N LEU A 2 11.32 -12.38 16.69
CA LEU A 2 12.39 -11.97 15.76
C LEU A 2 13.60 -12.93 15.79
N HIS A 3 13.99 -13.36 16.99
CA HIS A 3 15.08 -14.32 17.19
C HIS A 3 14.87 -15.65 16.45
N THR A 4 13.63 -16.14 16.42
CA THR A 4 13.31 -17.39 15.71
C THR A 4 13.42 -17.19 14.20
N MET A 5 12.94 -16.05 13.69
CA MET A 5 13.03 -15.72 12.26
C MET A 5 14.48 -15.59 11.80
N TYR A 6 15.33 -14.95 12.61
CA TYR A 6 16.76 -14.83 12.32
C TYR A 6 17.49 -16.18 12.33
N LYS A 7 17.17 -17.08 13.27
CA LYS A 7 17.74 -18.44 13.25
C LYS A 7 17.33 -19.24 12.01
N LEU A 8 16.08 -19.12 11.59
CA LEU A 8 15.58 -19.77 10.37
C LEU A 8 16.27 -19.19 9.13
N PHE A 9 16.43 -17.87 9.07
CA PHE A 9 17.19 -17.20 8.02
C PHE A 9 18.63 -17.72 7.94
N LEU A 10 19.37 -17.72 9.06
CA LEU A 10 20.75 -18.22 9.09
C LEU A 10 20.84 -19.66 8.62
N SER A 11 19.93 -20.52 9.09
CA SER A 11 19.89 -21.92 8.66
C SER A 11 19.57 -22.07 7.18
N ALA A 12 18.73 -21.21 6.61
CA ALA A 12 18.42 -21.27 5.19
C ALA A 12 19.61 -20.83 4.33
N VAL A 13 20.25 -19.70 4.68
CA VAL A 13 21.37 -19.15 3.90
C VAL A 13 22.65 -19.99 4.03
N GLU A 14 22.86 -20.68 5.16
CA GLU A 14 24.04 -21.54 5.37
C GLU A 14 23.94 -22.87 4.61
N TYR A 15 22.74 -23.44 4.47
CA TYR A 15 22.57 -24.81 3.96
C TYR A 15 21.94 -24.89 2.56
N LEU A 16 21.36 -23.80 2.05
CA LEU A 16 20.73 -23.79 0.72
C LEU A 16 21.47 -22.84 -0.23
N PRO A 17 21.58 -23.17 -1.52
CA PRO A 17 22.01 -22.20 -2.51
C PRO A 17 21.00 -21.05 -2.60
N PHE A 18 21.47 -19.84 -2.93
CA PHE A 18 20.58 -18.69 -3.07
C PHE A 18 19.55 -18.92 -4.20
N SER A 19 20.03 -19.19 -5.41
CA SER A 19 19.20 -19.50 -6.60
C SER A 19 19.40 -20.96 -7.04
N SER A 20 18.38 -21.56 -7.67
CA SER A 20 18.50 -22.93 -8.18
C SER A 20 19.33 -22.94 -9.48
N GLY A 21 20.39 -23.74 -9.53
CA GLY A 21 21.07 -24.10 -10.78
C GLY A 21 20.52 -25.39 -11.42
N ASP A 22 19.63 -26.08 -10.71
CA ASP A 22 19.01 -27.36 -11.05
C ASP A 22 17.60 -27.36 -10.45
N VAL A 23 16.59 -27.53 -11.31
CA VAL A 23 15.14 -27.44 -10.98
C VAL A 23 14.70 -28.50 -9.95
N SER A 24 15.54 -29.50 -9.68
CA SER A 24 15.26 -30.56 -8.71
C SER A 24 15.65 -30.23 -7.26
N LYS A 25 16.35 -29.12 -7.01
CA LYS A 25 16.85 -28.74 -5.68
C LYS A 25 16.20 -27.47 -5.16
N ALA A 26 15.69 -27.53 -3.93
CA ALA A 26 15.17 -26.36 -3.23
C ALA A 26 16.28 -25.30 -3.04
N CYS A 27 15.94 -24.03 -3.26
CA CYS A 27 16.82 -22.90 -3.00
C CYS A 27 16.19 -21.90 -2.03
N PHE A 28 17.01 -20.99 -1.51
CA PHE A 28 16.56 -19.98 -0.56
C PHE A 28 15.59 -18.98 -1.19
N GLU A 29 15.82 -18.62 -2.45
CA GLU A 29 14.96 -17.75 -3.24
C GLU A 29 13.52 -18.27 -3.33
N GLU A 30 13.30 -19.55 -3.58
CA GLU A 30 11.95 -20.16 -3.58
C GLU A 30 11.25 -20.05 -2.21
N ILE A 31 12.02 -20.13 -1.11
CA ILE A 31 11.47 -19.96 0.23
C ILE A 31 11.01 -18.52 0.42
N ILE A 32 11.80 -17.54 -0.01
CA ILE A 32 11.45 -16.12 0.03
C ILE A 32 10.18 -15.86 -0.77
N GLU A 33 10.11 -16.30 -2.03
CA GLU A 33 8.94 -16.07 -2.88
C GLU A 33 7.65 -16.63 -2.24
N ARG A 34 7.73 -17.83 -1.65
CA ARG A 34 6.60 -18.42 -0.92
C ARG A 34 6.23 -17.64 0.33
N VAL A 35 7.21 -17.12 1.07
CA VAL A 35 6.98 -16.32 2.27
C VAL A 35 6.29 -14.99 1.91
N LEU A 36 6.79 -14.30 0.87
CA LEU A 36 6.26 -13.03 0.38
C LEU A 36 4.86 -13.17 -0.24
N SER A 37 4.64 -14.23 -1.02
CA SER A 37 3.32 -14.55 -1.57
C SER A 37 2.30 -14.78 -0.43
N ARG A 38 2.65 -15.62 0.55
CA ARG A 38 1.77 -15.93 1.68
C ARG A 38 1.53 -14.76 2.62
N SER A 39 2.48 -13.83 2.77
CA SER A 39 2.25 -12.65 3.62
C SER A 39 1.17 -11.72 3.07
N ARG A 40 0.95 -11.73 1.76
CA ARG A 40 -0.08 -10.90 1.11
C ARG A 40 -1.48 -11.51 1.18
N GLU A 41 -1.59 -12.82 1.41
CA GLU A 41 -2.88 -13.52 1.51
C GLU A 41 -3.78 -12.89 2.59
N ILE A 42 -5.04 -12.63 2.21
CA ILE A 42 -6.06 -12.16 3.14
C ILE A 42 -6.56 -13.36 3.94
N LYS A 43 -6.29 -13.35 5.24
CA LYS A 43 -6.79 -14.40 6.15
C LYS A 43 -8.27 -14.11 6.46
N PRO A 44 -9.16 -15.11 6.41
CA PRO A 44 -10.50 -14.96 6.94
C PRO A 44 -10.42 -14.81 8.46
N HIS A 45 -11.05 -13.77 9.00
CA HIS A 45 -11.03 -13.49 10.42
C HIS A 45 -12.28 -14.06 11.11
N GLN A 46 -12.11 -14.46 12.37
CA GLN A 46 -13.22 -14.66 13.28
C GLN A 46 -13.38 -13.36 14.06
N TYR A 47 -14.40 -12.58 13.71
CA TYR A 47 -14.74 -11.35 14.41
C TYR A 47 -15.56 -11.65 15.66
N ASN A 48 -15.52 -10.75 16.64
CA ASN A 48 -16.45 -10.81 17.77
C ASN A 48 -17.89 -10.58 17.30
N GLU A 49 -18.89 -11.02 18.07
CA GLU A 49 -20.31 -10.91 17.70
C GLU A 49 -20.76 -9.47 17.41
N ASP A 50 -20.06 -8.47 17.96
CA ASP A 50 -20.34 -7.05 17.78
C ASP A 50 -19.48 -6.37 16.69
N PHE A 51 -18.58 -7.11 16.04
CA PHE A 51 -17.67 -6.61 14.98
C PHE A 51 -16.85 -5.38 15.39
N SER A 52 -16.67 -5.14 16.69
CA SER A 52 -15.96 -3.98 17.23
C SER A 52 -14.45 -4.01 16.97
N ASP A 53 -13.89 -5.20 16.72
CA ASP A 53 -12.46 -5.44 16.57
C ASP A 53 -11.97 -5.46 15.11
N VAL A 54 -12.86 -5.31 14.13
CA VAL A 54 -12.55 -5.40 12.69
C VAL A 54 -11.39 -4.45 12.31
N ALA A 55 -11.48 -3.17 12.66
CA ALA A 55 -10.45 -2.19 12.30
C ALA A 55 -9.08 -2.51 12.92
N GLU A 56 -9.06 -2.97 14.18
CA GLU A 56 -7.84 -3.36 14.88
C GLU A 56 -7.21 -4.61 14.24
N GLN A 57 -8.03 -5.59 13.85
CA GLN A 57 -7.53 -6.78 13.17
C GLN A 57 -6.87 -6.45 11.82
N HIS A 58 -7.44 -5.55 11.03
CA HIS A 58 -6.80 -5.09 9.79
C HIS A 58 -5.52 -4.30 10.05
N HIS A 59 -5.47 -3.52 11.12
CA HIS A 59 -4.26 -2.82 11.54
C HIS A 59 -3.14 -3.81 11.91
N LEU A 60 -3.49 -4.87 12.67
CA LEU A 60 -2.58 -5.97 13.00
C LEU A 60 -2.13 -6.74 11.75
N GLN A 61 -3.01 -6.94 10.78
CA GLN A 61 -2.66 -7.59 9.52
C GLN A 61 -1.67 -6.74 8.71
N ALA A 62 -1.89 -5.42 8.62
CA ALA A 62 -0.96 -4.50 7.96
C ALA A 62 0.41 -4.48 8.66
N LEU A 63 0.43 -4.51 10.00
CA LEU A 63 1.66 -4.66 10.77
C LEU A 63 2.38 -5.98 10.46
N GLN A 64 1.65 -7.09 10.43
CA GLN A 64 2.21 -8.41 10.12
C GLN A 64 2.80 -8.46 8.71
N LYS A 65 2.12 -7.86 7.72
CA LYS A 65 2.63 -7.69 6.36
C LYS A 65 3.94 -6.90 6.36
N ALA A 66 3.99 -5.74 7.01
CA ALA A 66 5.21 -4.94 7.08
C ALA A 66 6.37 -5.68 7.77
N MET A 67 6.09 -6.45 8.81
CA MET A 67 7.11 -7.21 9.55
C MET A 67 7.78 -8.31 8.72
N ILE A 68 7.18 -8.78 7.63
CA ILE A 68 7.80 -9.82 6.79
C ILE A 68 9.08 -9.33 6.10
N ILE A 69 9.11 -8.04 5.76
CA ILE A 69 10.24 -7.39 5.10
C ILE A 69 11.50 -7.42 5.96
N GLN A 70 11.34 -7.43 7.28
CA GLN A 70 12.48 -7.56 8.20
C GLN A 70 13.31 -8.83 7.93
N TRP A 71 12.71 -9.89 7.38
CA TRP A 71 13.41 -11.12 7.03
C TRP A 71 14.39 -10.93 5.86
N LEU A 72 14.03 -10.06 4.93
CA LEU A 72 14.87 -9.69 3.78
C LEU A 72 15.95 -8.67 4.15
N CYS A 73 15.74 -7.90 5.21
CA CYS A 73 16.74 -6.94 5.70
C CYS A 73 17.80 -7.56 6.61
N PHE A 74 17.82 -8.88 6.80
CA PHE A 74 18.88 -9.53 7.57
C PHE A 74 20.18 -9.60 6.78
N THR A 75 21.28 -9.19 7.42
CA THR A 75 22.62 -9.32 6.87
C THR A 75 23.13 -10.76 7.11
N PRO A 76 23.46 -11.52 6.04
CA PRO A 76 24.15 -12.78 6.17
C PRO A 76 25.53 -12.59 6.84
N PRO A 77 26.02 -13.55 7.65
CA PRO A 77 27.37 -13.50 8.17
C PRO A 77 28.41 -13.44 7.04
N SER A 78 29.49 -12.67 7.23
CA SER A 78 30.58 -12.55 6.26
C SER A 78 31.35 -13.86 6.01
N SER A 79 31.12 -14.90 6.81
CA SER A 79 31.64 -16.25 6.60
C SER A 79 30.93 -17.01 5.47
N ILE A 80 29.77 -16.54 5.02
CA ILE A 80 29.02 -17.15 3.92
C ILE A 80 29.62 -16.68 2.59
N PRO A 81 29.90 -17.60 1.62
CA PRO A 81 30.33 -17.21 0.29
C PRO A 81 29.36 -16.24 -0.38
N ASP A 82 29.88 -15.24 -1.09
CA ASP A 82 29.10 -14.23 -1.82
C ASP A 82 28.07 -13.47 -0.96
N PHE A 83 28.34 -13.31 0.35
CA PHE A 83 27.40 -12.65 1.27
C PHE A 83 27.00 -11.25 0.83
N GLU A 84 27.90 -10.47 0.21
CA GLU A 84 27.60 -9.11 -0.31
C GLU A 84 26.56 -9.18 -1.44
N MET A 85 26.74 -10.10 -2.40
CA MET A 85 25.78 -10.33 -3.48
C MET A 85 24.43 -10.80 -2.94
N ILE A 86 24.43 -11.74 -1.98
CA ILE A 86 23.20 -12.22 -1.33
C ILE A 86 22.49 -11.06 -0.62
N THR A 87 23.23 -10.21 0.09
CA THR A 87 22.70 -9.03 0.77
C THR A 87 22.06 -8.07 -0.22
N GLY A 88 22.73 -7.77 -1.34
CA GLY A 88 22.20 -6.93 -2.41
C GLY A 88 20.89 -7.48 -2.98
N LYS A 89 20.85 -8.76 -3.35
CA LYS A 89 19.63 -9.42 -3.88
C LYS A 89 18.47 -9.41 -2.88
N LEU A 90 18.75 -9.62 -1.60
CA LEU A 90 17.74 -9.55 -0.55
C LEU A 90 17.18 -8.13 -0.38
N LEU A 91 18.05 -7.13 -0.44
CA LEU A 91 17.64 -5.73 -0.32
C LEU A 91 16.82 -5.26 -1.52
N ILE A 92 17.17 -5.67 -2.75
CA ILE A 92 16.36 -5.41 -3.95
C ILE A 92 14.96 -6.02 -3.77
N ARG A 93 14.86 -7.28 -3.35
CA ARG A 93 13.57 -7.91 -3.05
C ARG A 93 12.80 -7.19 -1.95
N ALA A 94 13.50 -6.73 -0.91
CA ALA A 94 12.88 -5.97 0.18
C ALA A 94 12.25 -4.69 -0.38
N LEU A 95 12.96 -3.96 -1.22
CA LEU A 95 12.49 -2.74 -1.87
C LEU A 95 11.25 -3.00 -2.74
N ILE A 96 11.33 -3.91 -3.72
CA ILE A 96 10.24 -4.25 -4.65
C ILE A 96 8.98 -4.68 -3.89
N HIS A 97 9.13 -5.59 -2.92
CA HIS A 97 7.99 -6.05 -2.14
C HIS A 97 7.42 -4.96 -1.24
N SER A 98 8.26 -4.04 -0.77
CA SER A 98 7.80 -2.91 0.05
C SER A 98 6.97 -1.93 -0.76
N ASN A 99 7.35 -1.62 -1.99
CA ASN A 99 6.56 -0.83 -2.93
C ASN A 99 5.18 -1.47 -3.18
N THR A 100 5.16 -2.79 -3.39
CA THR A 100 3.90 -3.56 -3.46
C THR A 100 3.04 -3.38 -2.21
N LEU A 101 3.63 -3.47 -1.02
CA LEU A 101 2.90 -3.27 0.24
C LEU A 101 2.45 -1.82 0.43
N PHE A 102 3.23 -0.82 0.00
CA PHE A 102 2.82 0.58 0.06
C PHE A 102 1.61 0.88 -0.83
N ARG A 103 1.56 0.30 -2.03
CA ARG A 103 0.36 0.30 -2.90
C ARG A 103 -0.85 -0.30 -2.16
N GLU A 104 -0.69 -1.48 -1.56
CA GLU A 104 -1.77 -2.11 -0.80
C GLU A 104 -2.23 -1.26 0.38
N PHE A 105 -1.30 -0.71 1.15
CA PHE A 105 -1.62 0.09 2.33
C PHE A 105 -2.23 1.44 1.99
N SER A 106 -1.83 2.07 0.89
CA SER A 106 -2.39 3.38 0.48
C SER A 106 -3.85 3.24 0.05
N LEU A 107 -4.22 2.17 -0.64
CA LEU A 107 -5.61 1.83 -0.97
C LEU A 107 -6.49 1.66 0.30
N ILE A 108 -5.90 1.20 1.40
CA ILE A 108 -6.56 1.00 2.69
C ILE A 108 -6.55 2.29 3.55
N SER A 109 -5.64 3.23 3.29
CA SER A 109 -5.32 4.37 4.18
C SER A 109 -6.28 5.57 4.07
N MET A 110 -7.42 5.42 3.40
CA MET A 110 -8.49 6.44 3.34
C MET A 110 -9.22 6.67 4.69
N ARG A 111 -8.71 6.09 5.79
CA ARG A 111 -9.28 6.23 7.13
C ARG A 111 -9.00 7.62 7.68
N ARG A 112 -10.06 8.38 7.91
CA ARG A 112 -10.05 9.73 8.51
C ARG A 112 -9.90 9.64 10.04
N VAL A 113 -8.77 9.12 10.49
CA VAL A 113 -8.42 9.04 11.92
C VAL A 113 -7.03 9.64 12.17
N PRO A 114 -6.78 10.25 13.34
CA PRO A 114 -5.55 10.98 13.62
C PRO A 114 -4.34 10.07 13.92
N GLU A 115 -4.57 8.77 14.13
CA GLU A 115 -3.51 7.78 14.31
C GLU A 115 -2.81 7.47 12.99
N LEU A 116 -1.48 7.34 13.05
CA LEU A 116 -0.67 6.96 11.91
C LEU A 116 -0.92 5.50 11.51
N PRO A 117 -0.95 5.15 10.21
CA PRO A 117 -1.14 3.79 9.76
C PRO A 117 0.13 2.96 10.08
N VAL A 118 0.02 1.97 10.97
CA VAL A 118 1.20 1.26 11.49
C VAL A 118 1.96 0.50 10.42
N GLY A 119 1.29 -0.06 9.41
CA GLY A 119 1.90 -0.86 8.35
C GLY A 119 2.97 -0.07 7.58
N PRO A 120 2.58 1.01 6.88
CA PRO A 120 3.50 1.89 6.18
C PRO A 120 4.63 2.44 7.04
N HIS A 121 4.31 2.99 8.22
CA HIS A 121 5.34 3.57 9.09
C HIS A 121 6.31 2.53 9.63
N LYS A 122 5.83 1.32 9.94
CA LYS A 122 6.70 0.21 10.32
C LYS A 122 7.61 -0.19 9.18
N LEU A 123 7.08 -0.21 7.96
CA LEU A 123 7.81 -0.59 6.76
C LEU A 123 8.93 0.41 6.43
N LEU A 124 8.61 1.71 6.43
CA LEU A 124 9.59 2.79 6.30
C LEU A 124 10.70 2.66 7.35
N ALA A 125 10.35 2.39 8.61
CA ALA A 125 11.33 2.22 9.68
C ALA A 125 12.23 0.99 9.52
N ILE A 126 11.71 -0.12 8.96
CA ILE A 126 12.51 -1.32 8.67
C ILE A 126 13.53 -1.02 7.57
N LEU A 127 13.14 -0.27 6.53
CA LEU A 127 13.98 0.04 5.38
C LEU A 127 14.96 1.20 5.59
N ALA A 128 14.73 2.07 6.56
CA ALA A 128 15.49 3.31 6.77
C ALA A 128 17.01 3.13 6.89
N GLU A 129 17.48 2.05 7.53
CA GLU A 129 18.92 1.77 7.67
C GLU A 129 19.47 0.91 6.52
N PRO A 130 18.83 -0.21 6.12
CA PRO A 130 19.27 -1.00 4.96
C PRO A 130 19.40 -0.16 3.68
N LEU A 131 18.44 0.73 3.43
CA LEU A 131 18.46 1.66 2.32
C LEU A 131 19.35 2.88 2.55
N LYS A 132 20.08 3.05 3.66
CA LYS A 132 21.17 4.06 3.70
C LYS A 132 22.48 3.50 3.19
N GLN A 133 22.62 2.19 3.23
CA GLN A 133 23.82 1.46 2.82
C GLN A 133 23.85 1.20 1.29
N LYS A 134 23.04 1.96 0.50
CA LYS A 134 22.80 1.77 -0.95
C LYS A 134 24.09 1.78 -1.77
N GLU A 135 25.07 2.60 -1.38
CA GLU A 135 26.27 2.90 -2.19
C GLU A 135 27.19 1.68 -2.44
N ASN A 136 27.08 0.61 -1.63
CA ASN A 136 27.96 -0.55 -1.73
C ASN A 136 27.28 -1.82 -2.27
N LEU A 137 25.95 -1.84 -2.42
CA LEU A 137 25.18 -3.07 -2.61
C LEU A 137 24.41 -3.17 -3.93
N PHE A 138 24.24 -2.06 -4.65
CA PHE A 138 23.53 -2.03 -5.94
C PHE A 138 24.48 -1.67 -7.08
N SER A 139 24.29 -2.30 -8.23
CA SER A 139 24.66 -1.64 -9.48
C SER A 139 23.51 -0.68 -9.82
N LEU A 140 23.70 0.62 -9.60
CA LEU A 140 22.74 1.67 -9.99
C LEU A 140 22.54 1.76 -11.52
N GLU A 141 23.25 0.93 -12.30
CA GLU A 141 23.05 0.77 -13.74
C GLU A 141 21.85 -0.13 -14.08
N ASP A 142 21.25 -0.81 -13.10
CA ASP A 142 20.03 -1.59 -13.28
C ASP A 142 18.79 -0.69 -13.20
N GLN A 143 18.10 -0.54 -14.33
CA GLN A 143 16.93 0.32 -14.45
C GLN A 143 15.80 -0.11 -13.50
N GLU A 144 15.58 -1.42 -13.31
CA GLU A 144 14.52 -1.93 -12.44
C GLU A 144 14.74 -1.50 -10.98
N VAL A 145 16.00 -1.51 -10.53
CA VAL A 145 16.38 -1.08 -9.18
C VAL A 145 16.21 0.43 -9.04
N SER A 146 16.58 1.20 -10.07
CA SER A 146 16.39 2.66 -10.08
C SER A 146 14.92 3.04 -9.96
N ASP A 147 14.06 2.43 -10.79
CA ASP A 147 12.62 2.70 -10.82
C ASP A 147 11.97 2.39 -9.46
N ASN A 148 12.32 1.26 -8.85
CA ASN A 148 11.82 0.89 -7.54
C ASN A 148 12.32 1.81 -6.41
N LEU A 149 13.54 2.33 -6.52
CA LEU A 149 14.05 3.31 -5.55
C LEU A 149 13.29 4.63 -5.67
N GLU A 150 13.04 5.09 -6.89
CA GLU A 150 12.26 6.30 -7.14
C GLU A 150 10.84 6.20 -6.60
N GLU A 151 10.18 5.06 -6.84
CA GLU A 151 8.84 4.78 -6.30
C GLU A 151 8.85 4.76 -4.76
N PHE A 152 9.88 4.17 -4.15
CA PHE A 152 10.02 4.16 -2.69
C PHE A 152 10.12 5.57 -2.11
N GLU A 153 10.89 6.46 -2.74
CA GLU A 153 11.00 7.86 -2.31
C GLU A 153 9.64 8.58 -2.47
N ASP A 154 8.88 8.29 -3.53
CA ASP A 154 7.52 8.81 -3.70
C ASP A 154 6.56 8.34 -2.59
N TRP A 155 6.68 7.07 -2.14
CA TRP A 155 5.94 6.58 -0.98
C TRP A 155 6.40 7.23 0.33
N HIS A 156 7.70 7.44 0.50
CA HIS A 156 8.23 8.13 1.68
C HIS A 156 7.72 9.57 1.77
N GLU A 157 7.70 10.31 0.66
CA GLU A 157 7.10 11.65 0.55
C GLU A 157 5.60 11.62 0.88
N TYR A 158 4.85 10.68 0.28
CA TYR A 158 3.42 10.50 0.53
C TYR A 158 3.09 10.27 2.01
N TYR A 159 3.76 9.32 2.68
CA TYR A 159 3.47 9.03 4.09
C TYR A 159 4.00 10.12 5.05
N SER A 160 4.96 10.94 4.61
CA SER A 160 5.35 12.15 5.33
C SER A 160 4.24 13.20 5.29
N LEU A 161 3.58 13.35 4.14
CA LEU A 161 2.41 14.22 3.97
C LEU A 161 1.16 13.67 4.70
N ASP A 162 0.92 12.36 4.67
CA ASP A 162 -0.16 11.73 5.45
C ASP A 162 0.00 12.01 6.96
N ALA A 163 1.23 12.02 7.46
CA ALA A 163 1.51 12.37 8.85
C ALA A 163 1.18 13.82 9.19
N THR A 164 1.41 14.79 8.29
CA THR A 164 1.02 16.19 8.52
C THR A 164 -0.49 16.36 8.47
N TYR A 165 -1.15 15.70 7.51
CA TYR A 165 -2.61 15.63 7.43
C TYR A 165 -3.24 15.10 8.71
N ARG A 166 -2.73 13.98 9.25
CA ARG A 166 -3.22 13.40 10.51
C ARG A 166 -2.93 14.28 11.71
N GLY A 167 -1.84 15.05 11.67
CA GLY A 167 -1.54 16.10 12.64
C GLY A 167 -2.62 17.19 12.66
N TRP A 168 -2.99 17.70 11.48
CA TRP A 168 -4.11 18.64 11.35
C TRP A 168 -5.44 18.03 11.80
N LEU A 169 -5.76 16.80 11.37
CA LEU A 169 -7.00 16.13 11.72
C LEU A 169 -7.15 15.98 13.24
N ARG A 170 -6.06 15.70 13.96
CA ARG A 170 -6.06 15.64 15.42
C ARG A 170 -6.48 16.98 16.02
N CYS A 171 -5.88 18.08 15.57
CA CYS A 171 -6.25 19.43 16.03
C CYS A 171 -7.73 19.74 15.77
N GLU A 172 -8.25 19.41 14.58
CA GLU A 172 -9.67 19.62 14.25
C GLU A 172 -10.60 18.80 15.15
N MET A 173 -10.26 17.54 15.39
CA MET A 173 -11.07 16.67 16.25
C MET A 173 -11.09 17.16 17.70
N GLU A 174 -9.93 17.55 18.24
CA GLU A 174 -9.80 18.16 19.57
C GLU A 174 -10.64 19.44 19.66
N ASN A 175 -10.55 20.32 18.67
CA ASN A 175 -11.33 21.56 18.62
C ASN A 175 -12.85 21.29 18.54
N SER A 176 -13.27 20.32 17.74
CA SER A 176 -14.69 19.96 17.58
C SER A 176 -15.33 19.36 18.83
N SER A 177 -14.50 18.84 19.75
CA SER A 177 -14.96 18.28 21.02
C SER A 177 -15.33 19.34 22.06
N VAL A 178 -15.03 20.61 21.79
CA VAL A 178 -15.23 21.76 22.67
C VAL A 178 -16.22 22.74 22.04
N PRO A 179 -17.12 23.39 22.82
CA PRO A 179 -18.02 24.41 22.28
C PRO A 179 -17.26 25.57 21.61
N PRO A 180 -17.75 26.12 20.48
CA PRO A 180 -17.06 27.18 19.74
C PRO A 180 -16.71 28.44 20.55
N GLU A 181 -17.48 28.73 21.59
CA GLU A 181 -17.30 29.87 22.49
C GLU A 181 -16.15 29.66 23.49
N MET A 182 -15.74 28.41 23.73
CA MET A 182 -14.66 28.04 24.64
C MET A 182 -13.31 27.87 23.92
N LEU A 183 -13.30 27.82 22.59
CA LEU A 183 -12.08 27.77 21.79
C LEU A 183 -11.35 29.11 21.83
N SER A 184 -10.10 29.06 22.30
CA SER A 184 -9.17 30.19 22.28
C SER A 184 -8.80 30.59 20.85
N ALA A 185 -8.23 31.80 20.70
CA ALA A 185 -7.69 32.24 19.43
C ALA A 185 -6.49 31.36 19.00
N GLU A 186 -5.68 30.92 19.96
CA GLU A 186 -4.48 30.09 19.72
C GLU A 186 -4.86 28.72 19.12
N GLU A 187 -5.89 28.06 19.65
CA GLU A 187 -6.38 26.76 19.13
C GLU A 187 -6.95 26.88 17.71
N LYS A 188 -7.59 28.01 17.39
CA LYS A 188 -8.10 28.30 16.04
C LYS A 188 -6.96 28.56 15.07
N ASP A 189 -6.00 29.40 15.47
CA ASP A 189 -4.84 29.74 14.65
C ASP A 189 -3.95 28.51 14.40
N GLN A 190 -3.79 27.63 15.38
CA GLN A 190 -3.05 26.38 15.24
C GLN A 190 -3.70 25.46 14.20
N ALA A 191 -5.03 25.30 14.23
CA ALA A 191 -5.73 24.44 13.28
C ALA A 191 -5.63 24.99 11.84
N VAL A 192 -5.79 26.30 11.67
CA VAL A 192 -5.62 26.98 10.38
C VAL A 192 -4.17 26.83 9.87
N ALA A 193 -3.18 27.03 10.72
CA ALA A 193 -1.77 26.89 10.36
C ALA A 193 -1.44 25.44 9.92
N ALA A 194 -1.91 24.44 10.66
CA ALA A 194 -1.72 23.04 10.30
C ALA A 194 -2.43 22.66 8.99
N ALA A 195 -3.64 23.18 8.76
CA ALA A 195 -4.38 22.99 7.51
C ALA A 195 -3.62 23.59 6.32
N THR A 196 -3.13 24.83 6.49
CA THR A 196 -2.41 25.58 5.46
C THR A 196 -1.12 24.85 5.09
N GLN A 197 -0.32 24.47 6.09
CA GLN A 197 0.91 23.72 5.88
C GLN A 197 0.65 22.38 5.14
N THR A 198 -0.39 21.64 5.54
CA THR A 198 -0.73 20.37 4.89
C THR A 198 -1.11 20.57 3.43
N LEU A 199 -1.95 21.58 3.14
CA LEU A 199 -2.37 21.89 1.78
C LEU A 199 -1.21 22.38 0.91
N GLU A 200 -0.32 23.21 1.43
CA GLU A 200 0.88 23.67 0.73
C GLU A 200 1.80 22.49 0.36
N LEU A 201 2.04 21.56 1.30
CA LEU A 201 2.85 20.37 1.03
C LEU A 201 2.18 19.43 0.02
N ALA A 202 0.86 19.25 0.11
CA ALA A 202 0.10 18.46 -0.87
C ALA A 202 0.16 19.07 -2.26
N PHE A 203 0.01 20.39 -2.35
CA PHE A 203 0.11 21.14 -3.60
C PHE A 203 1.49 20.99 -4.24
N LEU A 204 2.56 21.13 -3.45
CA LEU A 204 3.93 20.94 -3.94
C LEU A 204 4.20 19.52 -4.46
N LEU A 205 3.62 18.50 -3.82
CA LEU A 205 3.74 17.11 -4.28
C LEU A 205 2.99 16.90 -5.61
N LEU A 206 1.79 17.46 -5.74
CA LEU A 206 0.94 17.31 -6.93
C LEU A 206 1.41 18.13 -8.13
N GLU A 207 2.02 19.29 -7.92
CA GLU A 207 2.57 20.16 -8.98
C GLU A 207 4.03 19.85 -9.35
N ARG A 208 4.57 18.71 -8.92
CA ARG A 208 5.97 18.34 -9.20
C ARG A 208 6.17 18.11 -10.71
N GLU A 209 6.75 19.09 -11.42
CA GLU A 209 6.90 19.07 -12.88
C GLU A 209 7.95 18.07 -13.38
N GLU A 210 9.13 18.00 -12.73
CA GLU A 210 10.27 17.23 -13.25
C GLU A 210 10.11 15.71 -13.10
N ARG A 211 9.33 15.29 -12.09
CA ARG A 211 9.11 13.87 -11.75
C ARG A 211 7.69 13.74 -11.23
N PRO A 212 6.63 13.48 -12.01
CA PRO A 212 5.30 13.33 -11.43
C PRO A 212 5.27 12.21 -10.35
N TRP A 213 4.41 12.33 -9.34
CA TRP A 213 4.31 11.34 -8.27
C TRP A 213 3.79 9.99 -8.82
N LEU A 214 4.48 8.90 -8.51
CA LEU A 214 4.25 7.55 -9.04
C LEU A 214 4.20 7.50 -10.58
N ASN A 215 5.07 8.26 -11.24
CA ASN A 215 5.16 8.24 -12.69
C ASN A 215 5.73 6.90 -13.17
N ALA A 216 4.90 6.07 -13.80
CA ALA A 216 5.37 4.91 -14.55
C ALA A 216 5.66 5.34 -15.99
N VAL A 217 6.90 5.17 -16.45
CA VAL A 217 7.26 5.43 -17.85
C VAL A 217 6.64 4.35 -18.71
N GLU A 218 5.59 4.68 -19.47
CA GLU A 218 5.05 3.78 -20.50
C GLU A 218 6.07 3.61 -21.63
N THR A 219 6.77 2.47 -21.65
CA THR A 219 7.83 2.20 -22.63
C THR A 219 7.31 1.75 -23.99
N SER A 220 6.03 1.36 -24.11
CA SER A 220 5.44 1.06 -25.41
C SER A 220 3.93 1.34 -25.47
N PRO A 221 3.45 2.10 -26.47
CA PRO A 221 2.03 2.24 -26.72
C PRO A 221 1.50 0.90 -27.26
N PHE A 222 0.54 0.32 -26.56
CA PHE A 222 -0.12 -0.90 -27.00
C PHE A 222 -1.24 -0.55 -27.98
N GLU A 223 -1.08 -0.93 -29.24
CA GLU A 223 -2.12 -0.79 -30.26
C GLU A 223 -3.01 -2.05 -30.30
N SER A 224 -4.12 -2.06 -29.55
CA SER A 224 -5.17 -3.07 -29.74
C SER A 224 -6.33 -2.50 -30.55
N SER A 225 -6.72 -3.22 -31.60
CA SER A 225 -7.94 -2.95 -32.39
C SER A 225 -9.22 -3.49 -31.76
N GLU A 226 -9.14 -4.26 -30.67
CA GLU A 226 -10.29 -4.84 -29.99
C GLU A 226 -10.77 -3.95 -28.84
N LEU A 227 -12.10 -3.92 -28.63
CA LEU A 227 -12.71 -3.24 -27.47
C LEU A 227 -12.32 -3.99 -26.20
N VAL A 228 -11.44 -3.41 -25.40
CA VAL A 228 -11.01 -3.99 -24.14
C VAL A 228 -11.77 -3.36 -22.98
N PHE A 229 -12.20 -4.18 -22.04
CA PHE A 229 -12.81 -3.73 -20.79
C PHE A 229 -11.82 -3.88 -19.65
N LEU A 230 -11.68 -2.82 -18.87
CA LEU A 230 -10.96 -2.84 -17.59
C LEU A 230 -11.93 -3.25 -16.50
N GLU A 231 -11.46 -4.10 -15.59
CA GLU A 231 -12.21 -4.52 -14.42
C GLU A 231 -11.36 -4.30 -13.15
N LEU A 232 -11.89 -3.48 -12.24
CA LEU A 232 -11.35 -3.32 -10.90
C LEU A 232 -12.21 -4.10 -9.92
N HIS A 233 -11.59 -5.00 -9.16
CA HIS A 233 -12.24 -5.74 -8.08
C HIS A 233 -11.61 -5.35 -6.75
N ALA A 234 -12.39 -4.80 -5.84
CA ALA A 234 -11.95 -4.38 -4.52
C ALA A 234 -12.81 -5.02 -3.44
N THR A 235 -12.17 -5.34 -2.30
CA THR A 235 -12.86 -5.68 -1.06
C THR A 235 -12.68 -4.53 -0.09
N ALA A 236 -13.76 -4.01 0.47
CA ALA A 236 -13.73 -2.85 1.33
C ALA A 236 -14.59 -3.05 2.58
N ILE A 237 -14.29 -2.27 3.62
CA ILE A 237 -15.09 -2.20 4.84
C ILE A 237 -15.67 -0.80 4.93
N LEU A 238 -16.95 -0.73 5.30
CA LEU A 238 -17.60 0.53 5.55
C LEU A 238 -17.29 1.01 6.96
N CYS A 239 -16.82 2.25 7.08
CA CYS A 239 -16.53 2.87 8.37
C CYS A 239 -17.38 4.13 8.55
N LEU A 240 -17.85 4.35 9.78
CA LEU A 240 -18.44 5.62 10.19
C LEU A 240 -17.36 6.71 10.24
N PRO A 241 -17.75 8.00 10.26
CA PRO A 241 -16.81 9.10 10.47
C PRO A 241 -16.01 9.00 11.78
N SER A 242 -16.55 8.30 12.79
CA SER A 242 -15.84 7.96 14.04
C SER A 242 -14.67 6.98 13.82
N GLY A 243 -14.60 6.34 12.65
CA GLY A 243 -13.64 5.27 12.35
C GLY A 243 -14.11 3.88 12.74
N GLU A 244 -15.28 3.75 13.37
CA GLU A 244 -15.90 2.46 13.72
C GLU A 244 -16.42 1.74 12.47
N CYS A 245 -16.22 0.43 12.38
CA CYS A 245 -16.72 -0.37 11.27
C CYS A 245 -18.25 -0.53 11.35
N MET A 246 -18.90 -0.49 10.19
CA MET A 246 -20.33 -0.69 10.03
C MET A 246 -20.57 -1.98 9.26
N THR A 247 -21.47 -2.82 9.76
CA THR A 247 -21.90 -4.03 9.04
C THR A 247 -22.65 -3.62 7.75
N PRO A 248 -22.20 -4.06 6.58
CA PRO A 248 -22.88 -3.73 5.33
C PRO A 248 -24.17 -4.52 5.16
N ASP A 249 -25.14 -3.93 4.48
CA ASP A 249 -26.40 -4.56 4.11
C ASP A 249 -26.75 -4.22 2.64
N ALA A 250 -27.88 -4.75 2.15
CA ALA A 250 -28.32 -4.49 0.78
C ALA A 250 -28.59 -2.99 0.54
N THR A 251 -29.00 -2.25 1.57
CA THR A 251 -29.29 -0.82 1.50
C THR A 251 -28.00 -0.03 1.32
N SER A 252 -26.97 -0.32 2.11
CA SER A 252 -25.66 0.33 2.02
C SER A 252 -24.95 0.01 0.70
N CYS A 253 -25.05 -1.23 0.21
CA CYS A 253 -24.52 -1.60 -1.12
C CYS A 253 -25.21 -0.82 -2.25
N THR A 254 -26.54 -0.69 -2.19
CA THR A 254 -27.31 0.09 -3.18
C THR A 254 -26.93 1.57 -3.11
N ALA A 255 -26.86 2.13 -1.91
CA ALA A 255 -26.48 3.52 -1.70
C ALA A 255 -25.06 3.81 -2.23
N LEU A 256 -24.08 2.92 -1.97
CA LEU A 256 -22.72 3.06 -2.48
C LEU A 256 -22.69 2.95 -4.01
N THR A 257 -23.44 2.01 -4.59
CA THR A 257 -23.56 1.89 -6.06
C THR A 257 -24.06 3.20 -6.66
N SER A 258 -25.13 3.78 -6.11
CA SER A 258 -25.65 5.08 -6.58
C SER A 258 -24.65 6.22 -6.38
N ALA A 259 -23.93 6.25 -5.25
CA ALA A 259 -22.92 7.26 -4.99
C ALA A 259 -21.78 7.19 -6.02
N LEU A 260 -21.29 6.00 -6.33
CA LEU A 260 -20.24 5.79 -7.35
C LEU A 260 -20.68 6.20 -8.76
N TYR A 261 -21.96 5.97 -9.11
CA TYR A 261 -22.49 6.51 -10.37
C TYR A 261 -22.61 8.04 -10.34
N SER A 262 -22.91 8.64 -9.19
CA SER A 262 -23.08 10.10 -9.07
C SER A 262 -21.78 10.90 -9.13
N THR A 263 -20.62 10.25 -8.97
CA THR A 263 -19.31 10.92 -9.09
C THR A 263 -18.87 11.14 -10.53
N ILE A 264 -19.60 10.58 -11.51
CA ILE A 264 -19.24 10.58 -12.93
C ILE A 264 -20.42 11.13 -13.73
N SER A 265 -20.15 11.80 -14.85
CA SER A 265 -21.21 12.34 -15.70
C SER A 265 -21.99 11.22 -16.42
N GLU A 266 -23.27 11.45 -16.74
CA GLU A 266 -24.06 10.47 -17.51
C GLU A 266 -23.45 10.17 -18.89
N GLU A 267 -22.80 11.18 -19.49
CA GLU A 267 -22.09 11.05 -20.77
C GLU A 267 -20.91 10.07 -20.64
N ASP A 268 -20.09 10.23 -19.61
CA ASP A 268 -18.94 9.35 -19.36
C ASP A 268 -19.39 7.93 -19.03
N VAL A 269 -20.46 7.75 -18.24
CA VAL A 269 -21.03 6.44 -17.93
C VAL A 269 -21.43 5.71 -19.21
N LEU A 270 -22.08 6.41 -20.15
CA LEU A 270 -22.49 5.83 -21.43
C LEU A 270 -21.30 5.57 -22.35
N HIS A 271 -20.39 6.55 -22.49
CA HIS A 271 -19.23 6.48 -23.38
C HIS A 271 -18.27 5.36 -22.95
N ARG A 272 -17.96 5.30 -21.65
CA ARG A 272 -17.10 4.28 -21.05
C ARG A 272 -17.86 2.99 -20.71
N GLN A 273 -19.16 2.90 -20.98
CA GLN A 273 -20.01 1.74 -20.64
C GLN A 273 -19.82 1.27 -19.19
N LEU A 274 -19.75 2.21 -18.25
CA LEU A 274 -19.40 1.95 -16.86
C LEU A 274 -20.48 1.07 -16.18
N LYS A 275 -20.02 -0.01 -15.57
CA LYS A 275 -20.81 -0.85 -14.67
C LYS A 275 -20.21 -0.83 -13.28
N VAL A 276 -21.06 -0.58 -12.29
CA VAL A 276 -20.72 -0.66 -10.87
C VAL A 276 -21.57 -1.76 -10.24
N GLU A 277 -20.93 -2.71 -9.58
CA GLU A 277 -21.58 -3.72 -8.75
C GLU A 277 -21.00 -3.63 -7.34
N VAL A 278 -21.88 -3.48 -6.34
CA VAL A 278 -21.52 -3.56 -4.93
C VAL A 278 -22.39 -4.60 -4.26
N LYS A 279 -21.78 -5.51 -3.52
CA LYS A 279 -22.49 -6.54 -2.75
C LYS A 279 -21.79 -6.82 -1.43
N VAL A 280 -22.54 -7.33 -0.45
CA VAL A 280 -21.95 -7.89 0.77
C VAL A 280 -21.13 -9.12 0.39
N SER A 281 -19.90 -9.24 0.92
CA SER A 281 -19.05 -10.38 0.61
C SER A 281 -19.66 -11.67 1.18
N SER A 282 -19.62 -12.72 0.36
CA SER A 282 -20.01 -14.07 0.78
C SER A 282 -18.95 -14.75 1.66
N LYS A 283 -17.71 -14.27 1.62
CA LYS A 283 -16.57 -14.81 2.39
C LYS A 283 -16.44 -14.14 3.75
N ASP A 284 -16.81 -12.87 3.83
CA ASP A 284 -16.69 -12.04 5.02
C ASP A 284 -17.89 -11.08 5.13
N PRO A 285 -18.84 -11.36 6.05
CA PRO A 285 -20.03 -10.53 6.22
C PRO A 285 -19.76 -9.07 6.63
N CYS A 286 -18.55 -8.74 7.10
CA CYS A 286 -18.15 -7.37 7.44
C CYS A 286 -17.70 -6.56 6.23
N CYS A 287 -17.40 -7.23 5.12
CA CYS A 287 -16.85 -6.62 3.92
C CYS A 287 -17.91 -6.47 2.82
N ILE A 288 -17.68 -5.51 1.94
CA ILE A 288 -18.31 -5.41 0.63
C ILE A 288 -17.33 -5.78 -0.46
N GLU A 289 -17.84 -6.37 -1.53
CA GLU A 289 -17.14 -6.56 -2.80
C GLU A 289 -17.64 -5.48 -3.77
N VAL A 290 -16.70 -4.71 -4.31
CA VAL A 290 -16.93 -3.68 -5.31
C VAL A 290 -16.29 -4.14 -6.61
N ALA A 291 -17.08 -4.24 -7.68
CA ALA A 291 -16.58 -4.47 -9.03
C ALA A 291 -16.94 -3.28 -9.92
N LEU A 292 -15.93 -2.66 -10.51
CA LEU A 292 -16.07 -1.61 -11.50
C LEU A 292 -15.61 -2.15 -12.85
N ARG A 293 -16.40 -1.90 -13.89
CA ARG A 293 -16.05 -2.31 -15.26
C ARG A 293 -16.31 -1.17 -16.23
N CYS A 294 -15.31 -0.81 -17.02
CA CYS A 294 -15.45 0.21 -18.06
C CYS A 294 -14.70 -0.18 -19.33
N LEU A 295 -15.05 0.47 -20.44
CA LEU A 295 -14.30 0.39 -21.69
C LEU A 295 -12.97 1.12 -21.50
N ALA A 296 -11.88 0.49 -21.92
CA ALA A 296 -10.53 1.06 -21.88
C ALA A 296 -10.39 2.18 -22.92
N THR A 297 -9.67 3.24 -22.57
CA THR A 297 -9.19 4.28 -23.48
C THR A 297 -7.70 4.52 -23.26
N GLU A 298 -7.07 5.24 -24.20
CA GLU A 298 -5.69 5.69 -24.06
C GLU A 298 -5.49 6.43 -22.73
N GLY A 299 -4.39 6.14 -22.02
CA GLY A 299 -4.08 6.71 -20.71
C GLY A 299 -4.67 5.96 -19.50
N ASP A 300 -5.49 4.92 -19.68
CA ASP A 300 -5.97 4.10 -18.56
C ASP A 300 -4.92 3.07 -18.05
N GLY A 301 -3.67 3.13 -18.52
CA GLY A 301 -2.62 2.18 -18.17
C GLY A 301 -2.77 0.79 -18.83
N PHE A 302 -3.44 0.73 -19.98
CA PHE A 302 -3.69 -0.50 -20.73
C PHE A 302 -2.60 -0.75 -21.80
N GLY A 303 -1.74 -1.78 -21.62
CA GLY A 303 -0.71 -2.15 -22.61
C GLY A 303 0.27 -3.28 -22.23
N LEU A 304 1.37 -3.44 -22.98
CA LEU A 304 2.41 -4.47 -22.70
C LEU A 304 3.12 -4.13 -21.39
N HIS A 305 2.70 -4.86 -20.35
CA HIS A 305 3.17 -4.77 -18.97
C HIS A 305 4.57 -5.40 -18.79
N GLU A 306 5.63 -4.58 -18.82
CA GLU A 306 6.95 -5.02 -18.33
C GLU A 306 7.20 -4.68 -16.84
N ALA A 307 6.33 -3.88 -16.19
CA ALA A 307 6.57 -3.44 -14.81
C ALA A 307 5.31 -3.03 -13.99
N ASN A 308 4.20 -3.79 -14.01
CA ASN A 308 3.13 -3.57 -13.01
C ASN A 308 2.44 -4.88 -12.60
N ASP A 309 2.56 -5.19 -11.31
CA ASP A 309 1.98 -6.35 -10.64
C ASP A 309 0.86 -5.89 -9.69
N GLY A 310 -0.23 -5.36 -10.25
CA GLY A 310 -1.50 -5.16 -9.54
C GLY A 310 -1.91 -3.72 -9.29
#